data_AF-A0A3C1G5H2-F1
#
_entry.id   AF-A0A3C1G5H2-F1
#
_cell.length_a   1.000
_cell.length_b   1.000
_cell.length_c   1.000
_cell.angle_alpha   90.00
_cell.angle_beta   90.00
_cell.angle_gamma   90.00
#
_symmetry.space_group_name_H-M   'P 1'
#
loop_
_entity.id
_entity.type
_entity.pdbx_description
1 polymer ?
#
loop_
_entity_poly.entity_id
_entity_poly.type
_entity_poly.pdbx_seq_one_letter_code
_entity_poly.pdbx_strand_id
1 'polypeptide(L)' 'MREYTEKVRPPRTIFLRWPFGHPLGEPFNFSQQRAVLAESFKALYTIDKPGEIIDIPFKWRRHKYDKDSAQTLRNLGV' A
#
# COMPACT_ATOMS: atom_id res chain seq x y z
N MET A 1 5.39 -6.29 -13.38
CA MET A 1 4.93 -6.83 -12.08
C MET A 1 3.40 -6.82 -12.01
N ARG A 2 2.70 -5.68 -12.15
CA ARG A 2 1.21 -5.61 -12.12
C ARG A 2 0.50 -6.67 -12.98
N GLU A 3 0.92 -6.83 -14.24
CA GLU A 3 0.36 -7.84 -15.16
C GLU A 3 0.46 -9.27 -14.60
N TYR A 4 1.55 -9.61 -13.92
CA TYR A 4 1.70 -10.94 -13.31
C TYR A 4 0.77 -11.08 -12.10
N THR A 5 0.65 -10.04 -11.28
CA THR A 5 -0.28 -10.00 -10.15
C THR A 5 -1.72 -10.23 -10.60
N GLU A 6 -2.15 -9.63 -11.70
CA GLU A 6 -3.49 -9.85 -12.28
C GLU A 6 -3.72 -11.30 -12.69
N LYS A 7 -2.67 -11.99 -13.19
CA LYS A 7 -2.76 -13.40 -13.60
C LYS A 7 -2.89 -14.35 -12.41
N VAL A 8 -2.19 -14.09 -11.30
CA VAL A 8 -2.27 -14.94 -10.09
C VAL A 8 -3.53 -14.68 -9.24
N ARG A 9 -4.26 -13.58 -9.48
CA ARG A 9 -5.53 -13.24 -8.82
C ARG A 9 -5.52 -13.40 -7.28
N PRO A 10 -4.54 -12.80 -6.57
CA PRO A 10 -4.57 -12.74 -5.13
C PRO A 10 -5.88 -12.09 -4.62
N PRO A 11 -6.44 -12.54 -3.49
CA PRO A 11 -7.77 -12.11 -3.04
C PRO A 11 -7.85 -10.60 -2.77
N ARG A 12 -6.79 -9.99 -2.24
CA ARG A 12 -6.68 -8.54 -2.01
C ARG A 12 -5.27 -8.09 -2.31
N THR A 13 -5.12 -7.00 -3.05
CA THR A 13 -3.78 -6.47 -3.37
C THR A 13 -3.74 -4.97 -3.36
N ILE A 14 -2.67 -4.43 -2.78
CA ILE A 14 -2.20 -3.09 -3.11
C ILE A 14 -0.99 -3.20 -4.05
N PHE A 15 -0.91 -2.32 -5.04
CA PHE A 15 0.18 -2.29 -6.01
C PHE A 15 0.97 -1.00 -5.89
N LEU A 16 2.30 -1.13 -5.83
CA LEU A 16 3.26 -0.03 -5.77
C LEU A 16 4.18 -0.08 -6.98
N ARG A 17 4.36 1.06 -7.65
CA ARG A 17 5.30 1.20 -8.77
C ARG A 17 6.72 1.52 -8.26
N TRP A 18 7.24 0.66 -7.40
CA TRP A 18 8.56 0.79 -6.77
C TRP A 18 9.56 -0.25 -7.28
N PRO A 19 10.87 -0.08 -7.01
CA PRO A 19 11.87 -1.09 -7.33
C PRO A 19 11.53 -2.44 -6.69
N PHE A 20 11.84 -3.53 -7.41
CA PHE A 20 11.63 -4.88 -6.90
C PHE A 20 12.42 -5.11 -5.60
N GLY A 21 11.87 -5.94 -4.71
CA GLY A 21 12.49 -6.25 -3.40
C GLY A 21 12.30 -5.20 -2.31
N HIS A 22 11.61 -4.09 -2.59
CA HIS A 22 11.40 -3.00 -1.62
C HIS A 22 9.92 -2.68 -1.39
N PRO A 23 9.07 -3.68 -1.02
CA PRO A 23 7.63 -3.49 -0.94
C PRO A 23 7.20 -2.47 0.14
N LEU A 24 8.03 -2.24 1.16
CA LEU A 24 7.74 -1.33 2.27
C LEU A 24 8.47 0.02 2.18
N GLY A 25 9.32 0.26 1.18
CA GLY A 25 9.98 1.56 1.02
C GLY A 25 11.48 1.53 1.23
N GLU A 26 12.07 2.72 1.33
CA GLU A 26 13.48 2.95 1.59
C GLU A 26 13.86 2.46 3.01
N PRO A 27 15.08 1.92 3.19
CA PRO A 27 15.59 1.56 4.51
C PRO A 27 15.50 2.74 5.47
N PHE A 28 15.06 2.48 6.70
CA PHE A 28 14.91 3.47 7.79
C PHE A 28 13.93 4.63 7.52
N ASN A 29 13.21 4.63 6.39
CA ASN A 29 12.15 5.60 6.14
C ASN A 29 10.82 5.14 6.78
N PHE A 30 10.72 5.30 8.10
CA PHE A 30 9.56 4.84 8.87
C PHE A 30 8.23 5.44 8.40
N SER A 31 8.21 6.71 7.97
CA SER A 31 6.99 7.35 7.46
C SER A 31 6.50 6.67 6.17
N GLN A 32 7.42 6.37 5.25
CA GLN A 32 7.10 5.63 4.03
C GLN A 32 6.59 4.21 4.32
N GLN A 33 7.28 3.49 5.22
CA GLN A 33 6.90 2.13 5.61
C GLN A 33 5.53 2.08 6.27
N ARG A 34 5.26 3.01 7.21
CA ARG A 34 3.97 3.10 7.88
C ARG A 34 2.84 3.52 6.93
N ALA A 35 3.12 4.38 5.96
CA ALA A 35 2.13 4.75 4.94
C ALA A 35 1.71 3.53 4.10
N VAL A 36 2.64 2.67 3.69
CA VAL A 36 2.30 1.43 2.95
C VAL A 36 1.49 0.47 3.80
N LEU A 37 1.84 0.31 5.08
CA LEU A 37 1.09 -0.55 6.00
C LEU A 37 -0.33 -0.02 6.23
N ALA A 38 -0.49 1.30 6.37
CA ALA A 38 -1.81 1.90 6.52
C ALA A 38 -2.68 1.69 5.27
N GLU A 39 -2.14 1.86 4.06
CA GLU A 39 -2.88 1.55 2.83
C GLU A 39 -3.20 0.05 2.70
N SER A 40 -2.28 -0.83 3.12
CA SER A 40 -2.52 -2.27 3.16
C SER A 40 -3.69 -2.62 4.10
N PHE A 41 -3.71 -2.04 5.30
CA PHE A 41 -4.77 -2.29 6.27
C PHE A 41 -6.10 -1.68 5.83
N LYS A 42 -6.08 -0.48 5.27
CA LYS A 42 -7.26 0.11 4.64
C LYS A 42 -7.83 -0.81 3.56
N ALA A 43 -6.98 -1.37 2.70
CA ALA A 43 -7.39 -2.31 1.66
C ALA A 43 -8.03 -3.59 2.20
N LEU A 44 -7.71 -4.03 3.43
CA LEU A 44 -8.41 -5.17 4.05
C LEU A 44 -9.90 -4.89 4.24
N TYR A 45 -10.26 -3.64 4.54
CA TYR A 45 -11.64 -3.23 4.82
C TYR A 45 -12.35 -2.63 3.61
N THR A 46 -11.62 -2.12 2.62
CA THR A 46 -12.22 -1.47 1.44
C THR A 46 -12.28 -2.34 0.19
N ILE A 47 -11.52 -3.43 0.11
CA ILE A 47 -11.63 -4.38 -1.01
C ILE A 47 -12.75 -5.38 -0.72
N ASP A 48 -13.83 -5.25 -1.47
CA ASP A 48 -15.02 -6.09 -1.36
C ASP A 48 -15.07 -7.23 -2.40
N LYS A 49 -14.25 -7.16 -3.45
CA LYS A 49 -14.22 -8.15 -4.53
C LYS A 49 -12.87 -8.89 -4.57
N PRO A 50 -12.86 -10.23 -4.56
CA PRO A 50 -11.63 -10.99 -4.74
C PRO A 50 -10.92 -10.63 -6.05
N GLY A 51 -9.61 -10.42 -6.00
CA GLY A 51 -8.81 -10.07 -7.17
C GLY A 51 -8.72 -8.58 -7.45
N GLU A 52 -9.37 -7.72 -6.65
CA GLU A 52 -9.21 -6.28 -6.77
C GLU A 52 -7.78 -5.84 -6.41
N ILE A 53 -7.25 -4.91 -7.20
CA ILE A 53 -5.92 -4.34 -7.05
C ILE A 53 -6.04 -2.83 -6.92
N ILE A 54 -5.62 -2.29 -5.78
CA ILE A 54 -5.56 -0.85 -5.56
C ILE A 54 -4.17 -0.33 -5.94
N ASP A 55 -4.08 0.50 -6.98
CA ASP A 55 -2.84 1.19 -7.35
C ASP A 55 -2.58 2.37 -6.42
N ILE A 56 -1.54 2.26 -5.59
CA ILE A 56 -1.17 3.29 -4.63
C ILE A 56 -0.30 4.36 -5.30
N PRO A 57 -0.67 5.66 -5.25
CA PRO A 57 0.02 6.73 -5.99
C PRO A 57 1.32 7.21 -5.32
N PHE A 58 1.98 6.38 -4.52
CA PHE A 58 3.22 6.75 -3.84
C PHE A 58 4.42 6.69 -4.78
N LYS A 59 5.28 7.71 -4.72
CA LYS A 59 6.56 7.72 -5.47
C LYS A 59 7.68 7.18 -4.60
N TRP A 60 8.54 6.35 -5.17
CA TRP A 60 9.68 5.74 -4.44
C TRP A 60 10.55 6.78 -3.72
N ARG A 61 10.89 7.88 -4.41
CA ARG A 61 11.67 9.01 -3.89
C ARG A 61 10.93 10.32 -4.10
N ARG A 62 11.35 11.36 -3.37
CA ARG A 62 10.81 12.73 -3.46
C ARG A 62 9.30 12.77 -3.23
N HIS A 63 8.81 11.94 -2.32
CA HIS A 63 7.44 11.94 -1.83
C HIS A 63 7.45 12.26 -0.34
N LYS A 64 6.52 13.11 0.11
CA LYS A 64 6.33 13.36 1.53
C LYS A 64 5.26 12.40 2.02
N TYR A 65 5.62 11.56 2.98
CA TYR A 65 4.71 10.64 3.64
C TYR A 65 4.24 11.26 4.94
N ASP A 66 2.95 11.11 5.24
CA ASP A 66 2.42 11.55 6.52
C ASP A 66 3.07 10.74 7.66
N LYS A 67 3.39 11.42 8.75
CA LYS A 67 3.92 10.78 9.95
C LYS A 67 2.84 10.09 10.76
N ASP A 68 1.58 10.51 10.60
CA ASP A 68 0.45 9.97 11.34
C ASP A 68 -0.50 9.14 10.46
N SER A 69 0.06 8.13 9.81
CA SER A 69 -0.74 7.16 9.05
C SER A 69 -1.68 6.33 9.94
N ALA A 70 -1.50 6.35 11.26
CA ALA A 70 -2.40 5.73 12.23
C ALA A 70 -3.71 6.51 12.36
N GLN A 71 -3.68 7.84 12.27
CA GLN A 71 -4.89 8.67 12.26
C GLN A 71 -5.83 8.31 11.10
N THR A 72 -5.28 7.98 9.93
CA THR A 72 -6.07 7.52 8.78
C THR A 72 -6.88 6.26 9.10
N LEU A 73 -6.30 5.31 9.85
CA LEU A 73 -6.99 4.08 10.26
C LEU A 73 -8.07 4.37 11.31
N ARG A 74 -7.77 5.22 12.30
CA ARG A 74 -8.75 5.67 13.31
C ARG A 74 -9.97 6.32 12.66
N ASN A 75 -9.76 7.11 11.61
CA ASN A 75 -10.85 7.77 10.89
C ASN A 75 -11.74 6.79 10.11
N LEU A 76 -11.24 5.59 9.78
CA LEU A 76 -12.01 4.52 9.16
C LEU A 76 -12.87 3.75 10.19
N GLY A 77 -12.80 4.10 11.47
CA GLY A 77 -13.58 3.45 12.53
C GLY A 77 -13.08 2.05 12.91
N VAL A 78 -11.80 1.77 12.63
CA VAL A 78 -11.10 0.51 12.92
C VAL A 78 -9.86 0.73 13.79
#